data_AF-A0A1F6BLC6-F1
#
_entry.id   AF-A0A1F6BLC6-F1
#
_cell.length_a   1.000
_cell.length_b   1.000
_cell.length_c   1.000
_cell.angle_alpha   90.00
_cell.angle_beta   90.00
_cell.angle_gamma   90.00
#
_symmetry.space_group_name_H-M   'P 1'
#
loop_
_entity.id
_entity.type
_entity.pdbx_description
1 polymer ?
#
loop_
_entity_poly.entity_id
_entity_poly.type
_entity_poly.pdbx_seq_one_letter_code
_entity_poly.pdbx_strand_id
1 'polypeptide(L)'
;MRTGLFIAVVTLLLLGIHAAGYIWSLYFTTNWYDAPAHFLGGVWVAALLLHFFKIKTVPLILIVFTVGVLWELFELSVNGLGVFAYRIPFRYDVVDTLMDLLMDTLGAALIALGTIRTRLPRQRKAR
;
A
#
# COMPACT_ATOMS: atom_id res chain seq x y z
N MET A 1 -19.09 3.34 6.22
CA MET A 1 -18.09 3.38 7.30
C MET A 1 -17.50 4.79 7.37
N ARG A 2 -17.29 5.38 8.55
CA ARG A 2 -16.58 6.68 8.65
C ARG A 2 -15.15 6.47 8.14
N THR A 3 -14.63 7.32 7.26
CA THR A 3 -13.32 7.16 6.62
C THR A 3 -12.19 6.91 7.63
N GLY A 4 -12.25 7.53 8.81
CA GLY A 4 -11.28 7.28 9.89
C GLY A 4 -11.31 5.84 10.44
N LEU A 5 -12.50 5.23 10.58
CA LEU A 5 -12.60 3.81 10.99
C LEU A 5 -12.02 2.88 9.92
N PHE A 6 -12.23 3.21 8.64
CA PHE A 6 -11.62 2.47 7.54
C PHE A 6 -10.10 2.50 7.62
N ILE A 7 -9.51 3.69 7.76
CA ILE A 7 -8.06 3.84 7.91
C ILE A 7 -7.56 3.05 9.12
N ALA A 8 -8.23 3.15 10.28
CA ALA A 8 -7.85 2.41 11.48
C ALA A 8 -7.86 0.88 11.28
N VAL A 9 -8.88 0.35 10.59
CA VAL A 9 -8.93 -1.09 10.27
C VAL A 9 -7.78 -1.48 9.34
N VAL A 10 -7.50 -0.72 8.29
CA VAL A 10 -6.37 -1.00 7.39
C VAL A 10 -5.03 -0.93 8.13
N THR A 11 -4.85 0.06 9.03
CA THR A 11 -3.67 0.14 9.90
C THR A 11 -3.51 -1.11 10.75
N LEU A 12 -4.59 -1.60 11.39
CA LEU A 12 -4.54 -2.82 12.21
C LEU A 12 -4.20 -4.06 11.38
N LEU A 13 -4.71 -4.15 10.15
CA LEU A 13 -4.36 -5.23 9.23
C LEU A 13 -2.88 -5.18 8.82
N LEU A 14 -2.35 -4.00 8.49
CA LEU A 14 -0.93 -3.81 8.19
C LEU A 14 -0.04 -4.22 9.38
N LEU A 15 -0.37 -3.75 10.58
CA LEU A 15 0.33 -4.15 11.80
C LEU A 15 0.27 -5.68 12.01
N GLY A 16 -0.89 -6.28 11.76
CA GLY A 16 -1.08 -7.72 11.85
C GLY A 16 -0.20 -8.50 10.86
N ILE A 17 -0.10 -8.05 9.60
CA ILE A 17 0.75 -8.67 8.58
C ILE A 17 2.22 -8.52 8.95
N HIS A 18 2.68 -7.34 9.35
CA HIS A 18 4.07 -7.16 9.75
C HIS A 18 4.43 -8.00 10.99
N ALA A 19 3.55 -8.04 11.99
CA ALA A 19 3.75 -8.87 13.18
C ALA A 19 3.82 -10.36 12.82
N ALA A 20 2.90 -10.86 11.99
CA ALA A 20 2.88 -12.23 11.51
C ALA A 20 4.12 -12.56 10.68
N GLY A 21 4.50 -11.68 9.76
CA GLY A 21 5.68 -11.82 8.93
C GLY A 21 6.97 -11.91 9.73
N TYR A 22 7.07 -11.15 10.82
CA TYR A 22 8.20 -11.22 11.75
C TYR A 22 8.16 -12.49 12.60
N ILE A 23 7.07 -12.76 13.32
CA ILE A 23 6.94 -13.88 14.27
C ILE A 23 7.17 -15.23 13.58
N TRP A 24 6.66 -15.39 12.36
CA TRP A 24 6.76 -16.63 11.60
C TRP A 24 7.82 -16.57 10.49
N SER A 25 8.64 -15.52 10.44
CA SER A 25 9.70 -15.35 9.43
C SER A 25 9.20 -15.49 7.98
N LEU A 26 7.97 -15.06 7.71
CA LEU A 26 7.35 -15.23 6.39
C LEU A 26 8.01 -14.34 5.34
N TYR A 27 8.53 -13.17 5.72
CA TYR A 27 9.34 -12.32 4.83
C TYR A 27 10.62 -12.98 4.30
N PHE A 28 11.14 -14.00 5.00
CA PHE A 28 12.34 -14.71 4.59
C PHE A 28 12.06 -16.03 3.88
N THR A 29 10.91 -16.63 4.18
CA THR A 29 10.57 -17.99 3.73
C THR A 29 9.53 -18.01 2.62
N THR A 30 8.79 -16.91 2.44
CA THR A 30 7.62 -16.83 1.56
C THR A 30 7.74 -15.64 0.61
N ASN A 31 8.08 -15.94 -0.64
CA ASN A 31 8.41 -14.99 -1.71
C ASN A 31 7.28 -14.05 -2.20
N TRP A 32 6.10 -14.11 -1.59
CA TRP A 32 4.94 -13.28 -1.96
C TRP A 32 4.32 -12.57 -0.76
N TYR A 33 4.90 -12.74 0.44
CA TYR A 33 4.24 -12.35 1.69
C TYR A 33 4.21 -10.83 1.90
N ASP A 34 5.19 -10.13 1.35
CA ASP A 34 5.29 -8.67 1.21
C ASP A 34 4.17 -8.08 0.34
N ALA A 35 3.80 -8.71 -0.77
CA ALA A 35 2.83 -8.18 -1.73
C ALA A 35 1.46 -7.78 -1.10
N PRO A 36 0.85 -8.58 -0.20
CA PRO A 36 -0.33 -8.14 0.57
C PRO A 36 -0.09 -6.89 1.43
N ALA A 37 1.10 -6.74 2.01
CA ALA A 37 1.46 -5.55 2.79
C ALA A 37 1.56 -4.32 1.89
N HIS A 38 2.19 -4.42 0.72
CA HIS A 38 2.25 -3.35 -0.29
C HIS A 38 0.86 -2.98 -0.80
N PHE A 39 0.03 -3.96 -1.15
CA PHE A 39 -1.33 -3.68 -1.58
C PHE A 39 -2.12 -2.89 -0.51
N LEU A 40 -2.06 -3.32 0.75
CA LEU A 40 -2.70 -2.60 1.85
C LEU A 40 -2.03 -1.26 2.15
N GLY A 41 -0.72 -1.13 1.94
CA GLY A 41 0.03 0.12 2.02
C GLY A 41 -0.48 1.14 1.00
N GLY A 42 -0.61 0.74 -0.26
CA GLY A 42 -1.22 1.55 -1.30
C GLY A 42 -2.65 1.98 -1.00
N VAL A 43 -3.48 1.05 -0.48
CA VAL A 43 -4.84 1.36 0.01
C VAL A 43 -4.79 2.40 1.14
N TRP A 44 -3.89 2.22 2.10
CA TRP A 44 -3.77 3.05 3.30
C TRP A 44 -3.33 4.48 2.95
N VAL A 45 -2.26 4.62 2.17
CA VAL A 45 -1.74 5.92 1.72
C VAL A 45 -2.81 6.64 0.90
N ALA A 46 -3.45 5.97 -0.05
CA ALA A 46 -4.51 6.56 -0.85
C ALA A 46 -5.70 7.04 -0.01
N ALA A 47 -6.13 6.23 0.97
CA ALA A 47 -7.22 6.57 1.88
C ALA A 47 -6.90 7.79 2.75
N LEU A 48 -5.68 7.86 3.29
CA LEU A 48 -5.21 9.03 4.05
C LEU A 48 -5.18 10.30 3.20
N LEU A 49 -4.60 10.22 2.00
CA LEU A 49 -4.48 11.35 1.09
C LEU A 49 -5.86 11.90 0.70
N LEU A 50 -6.83 11.02 0.44
CA LEU A 50 -8.20 11.44 0.15
C LEU A 50 -8.93 11.97 1.38
N HIS A 51 -8.67 11.42 2.57
CA HIS A 51 -9.28 11.88 3.82
C HIS A 51 -8.88 13.32 4.14
N PHE A 52 -7.60 13.66 3.99
CA PHE A 52 -7.07 14.97 4.37
C PHE A 52 -7.00 15.99 3.22
N PHE A 53 -6.65 15.56 2.01
CA PHE A 53 -6.27 16.49 0.92
C PHE A 53 -7.21 16.44 -0.31
N LYS A 54 -8.17 15.51 -0.36
CA LYS A 54 -9.17 15.40 -1.45
C LYS A 54 -8.56 15.39 -2.87
N ILE A 55 -7.43 14.69 -3.03
CA ILE A 55 -6.63 14.64 -4.27
C ILE A 55 -7.45 14.03 -5.44
N LYS A 56 -7.19 14.48 -6.67
CA LYS A 56 -7.76 13.88 -7.89
C LYS A 56 -7.13 12.50 -8.17
N THR A 57 -7.83 11.67 -8.94
CA THR A 57 -7.43 10.27 -9.22
C THR A 57 -6.01 10.10 -9.75
N VAL A 58 -5.62 10.82 -10.81
CA VAL A 58 -4.28 10.65 -11.42
C VAL A 58 -3.17 11.10 -10.47
N PRO A 59 -3.20 12.32 -9.88
CA PRO A 59 -2.19 12.72 -8.90
C PRO A 59 -2.14 11.81 -7.67
N LEU A 60 -3.28 11.26 -7.22
CA LEU A 60 -3.32 10.31 -6.10
C LEU A 60 -2.48 9.07 -6.40
N ILE A 61 -2.68 8.46 -7.58
CA ILE A 61 -1.94 7.26 -7.99
C ILE A 61 -0.44 7.57 -8.12
N LEU A 62 -0.07 8.70 -8.71
CA LEU A 62 1.34 9.09 -8.84
C LEU A 62 2.02 9.32 -7.48
N ILE A 63 1.33 9.94 -6.53
CA ILE A 63 1.87 10.13 -5.18
C ILE A 63 2.05 8.78 -4.48
N VAL A 64 1.06 7.88 -4.55
CA VAL A 64 1.18 6.55 -3.93
C VAL A 64 2.32 5.74 -4.58
N PHE A 65 2.44 5.76 -5.91
CA PHE A 65 3.57 5.14 -6.61
C PHE A 65 4.91 5.71 -6.15
N THR A 66 5.00 7.02 -5.97
CA THR A 66 6.22 7.67 -5.47
C THR A 66 6.56 7.22 -4.04
N VAL A 67 5.54 7.07 -3.17
CA VAL A 67 5.74 6.52 -1.83
C VAL A 67 6.25 5.08 -1.89
N GLY A 68 5.70 4.25 -2.78
CA GLY A 68 6.20 2.89 -3.04
C GLY A 68 7.66 2.89 -3.47
N VAL A 69 8.05 3.74 -4.44
CA VAL A 69 9.46 3.86 -4.87
C VAL A 69 10.38 4.25 -3.71
N LEU A 70 9.94 5.16 -2.83
CA LEU A 70 10.72 5.55 -1.65
C LEU A 70 10.86 4.40 -0.65
N TRP A 71 9.84 3.55 -0.53
CA TRP A 71 9.89 2.35 0.31
C TRP A 71 10.88 1.32 -0.26
N GLU A 72 10.82 1.04 -1.56
CA GLU A 72 11.77 0.14 -2.24
C GLU A 72 13.22 0.60 -2.11
N LEU A 73 13.45 1.92 -2.23
CA LEU A 73 14.78 2.49 -2.00
C LEU A 73 15.23 2.33 -0.54
N PHE A 74 14.30 2.41 0.41
CA PHE A 74 14.58 2.13 1.81
C PHE A 74 14.96 0.66 1.99
N GLU A 75 14.23 -0.30 1.43
CA GLU A 75 14.56 -1.72 1.51
C GLU A 75 15.91 -2.06 0.87
N LEU A 76 16.20 -1.48 -0.30
CA LEU A 76 17.51 -1.56 -0.94
C LEU A 76 18.62 -1.06 -0.01
N SER A 77 18.41 0.10 0.62
CA SER A 77 19.43 0.70 1.50
C SER A 77 19.73 -0.18 2.71
N VAL A 78 18.70 -0.85 3.24
CA VAL A 78 18.80 -1.66 4.45
C VAL A 78 19.40 -3.03 4.15
N ASN A 79 18.93 -3.71 3.11
CA ASN A 79 19.28 -5.11 2.84
C ASN A 79 20.27 -5.31 1.69
N GLY A 80 20.21 -4.46 0.66
CA GLY A 80 21.12 -4.54 -0.48
C GLY A 80 22.47 -3.87 -0.22
N LEU A 81 22.48 -2.71 0.45
CA LEU A 81 23.68 -1.93 0.71
C LEU A 81 24.29 -2.18 2.10
N GLY A 82 23.56 -2.85 3.01
CA GLY A 82 24.03 -3.14 4.36
C GLY A 82 24.30 -1.90 5.20
N VAL A 83 23.56 -0.80 4.95
CA VAL A 83 23.74 0.48 5.64
C VAL A 83 23.46 0.36 7.15
N PHE A 84 22.64 -0.62 7.54
CA PHE A 84 22.31 -0.88 8.93
C PHE A 84 22.97 -2.17 9.44
N ALA A 85 23.42 -2.15 10.70
CA ALA A 85 24.07 -3.30 11.35
C ALA A 85 23.12 -4.50 11.56
N TYR A 86 21.81 -4.31 11.40
CA TYR A 86 20.79 -5.34 11.51
C TYR A 86 20.16 -5.58 10.14
N ARG A 87 20.07 -6.85 9.73
CA ARG A 87 19.25 -7.24 8.58
C ARG A 87 17.79 -7.12 9.00
N ILE A 88 17.07 -6.17 8.38
CA ILE A 88 15.63 -6.06 8.55
C ILE A 88 14.99 -7.08 7.62
N PRO A 89 13.91 -7.78 8.03
CA PRO A 89 13.24 -8.82 7.24
C PRO A 89 12.52 -8.26 6.01
N PHE A 90 13.25 -7.65 5.07
CA PHE A 90 12.74 -7.32 3.76
C PHE A 90 13.56 -8.07 2.73
N ARG A 91 12.86 -8.57 1.73
CA ARG A 91 13.51 -9.10 0.54
C ARG A 91 13.83 -7.92 -0.38
N TYR A 92 14.82 -8.10 -1.24
CA TYR A 92 15.16 -7.10 -2.23
C TYR A 92 15.69 -7.81 -3.46
N ASP A 93 14.87 -7.85 -4.50
CA ASP A 93 15.28 -8.14 -5.87
C ASP A 93 14.39 -7.42 -6.88
N VAL A 94 14.83 -7.35 -8.14
CA VAL A 94 14.13 -6.56 -9.16
C VAL A 94 12.69 -7.05 -9.41
N VAL A 95 12.43 -8.36 -9.30
CA VAL A 95 11.09 -8.90 -9.52
C VAL A 95 10.17 -8.57 -8.35
N ASP A 96 10.70 -8.66 -7.14
CA ASP A 96 10.09 -8.23 -5.87
C ASP A 96 9.63 -6.77 -5.99
N THR A 97 10.58 -5.86 -6.22
CA THR A 97 10.35 -4.42 -6.36
C THR A 97 9.29 -4.08 -7.40
N LEU A 98 9.30 -4.76 -8.55
CA LEU A 98 8.28 -4.53 -9.57
C LEU A 98 6.89 -4.99 -9.12
N MET A 99 6.81 -6.11 -8.39
CA MET A 99 5.56 -6.59 -7.82
C MET A 99 5.05 -5.68 -6.71
N ASP A 100 5.93 -5.19 -5.86
CA ASP A 100 5.59 -4.29 -4.75
C ASP A 100 5.05 -2.95 -5.25
N LEU A 101 5.72 -2.33 -6.22
CA LEU A 101 5.23 -1.12 -6.89
C LEU A 101 3.90 -1.35 -7.61
N LEU A 102 3.72 -2.52 -8.22
CA LEU A 102 2.45 -2.90 -8.84
C LEU A 102 1.35 -3.00 -7.77
N MET A 103 1.62 -3.66 -6.64
CA MET A 103 0.65 -3.86 -5.56
C MET A 103 0.26 -2.55 -4.89
N ASP A 104 1.23 -1.66 -4.61
CA ASP A 104 0.99 -0.31 -4.12
C ASP A 104 0.03 0.45 -5.05
N THR A 105 0.31 0.41 -6.36
CA THR A 105 -0.48 1.08 -7.39
C THR A 105 -1.88 0.50 -7.49
N LEU A 106 -2.03 -0.83 -7.43
CA LEU A 106 -3.33 -1.51 -7.44
C LEU A 106 -4.16 -1.16 -6.19
N GLY A 107 -3.53 -1.08 -5.02
CA GLY A 107 -4.17 -0.62 -3.79
C GLY A 107 -4.70 0.81 -3.91
N ALA A 108 -3.91 1.72 -4.48
CA ALA A 108 -4.33 3.08 -4.77
C ALA A 108 -5.50 3.13 -5.78
N ALA A 109 -5.41 2.32 -6.85
CA ALA A 109 -6.44 2.24 -7.88
C ALA A 109 -7.78 1.77 -7.32
N LEU A 110 -7.79 0.82 -6.38
CA LEU A 110 -9.01 0.37 -5.69
C LEU A 110 -9.72 1.53 -4.99
N ILE A 111 -8.97 2.34 -4.24
CA ILE A 111 -9.51 3.50 -3.53
C ILE A 111 -10.01 4.57 -4.51
N ALA A 112 -9.22 4.86 -5.55
CA ALA A 112 -9.58 5.80 -6.60
C ALA A 112 -10.91 5.42 -7.29
N LEU A 113 -11.07 4.15 -7.70
CA LEU A 113 -12.29 3.64 -8.33
C LEU A 113 -13.50 3.72 -7.39
N GLY A 114 -13.31 3.38 -6.12
CA GLY A 114 -14.35 3.50 -5.09
C GLY A 114 -14.89 4.93 -4.97
N THR A 115 -14.02 5.94 -5.06
CA THR A 115 -14.45 7.34 -4.97
C THR A 115 -15.13 7.86 -6.24
N ILE A 116 -14.73 7.42 -7.43
CA ILE A 116 -15.41 7.80 -8.69
C ILE A 116 -16.86 7.34 -8.66
N ARG A 117 -17.14 6.11 -8.21
CA ARG A 117 -18.50 5.57 -8.12
C ARG A 117 -19.42 6.37 -7.19
N THR A 118 -18.87 6.97 -6.13
CA THR A 118 -19.65 7.81 -5.22
C THR A 118 -19.96 9.20 -5.77
N ARG A 119 -19.23 9.66 -6.80
CA ARG A 119 -19.42 10.97 -7.43
C ARG A 119 -20.33 10.95 -8.66
N LEU A 120 -20.59 9.77 -9.23
CA LEU A 120 -21.53 9.67 -10.35
C LEU A 120 -22.95 10.00 -9.87
N PRO A 121 -23.71 10.84 -10.59
CA PRO A 121 -25.12 11.07 -10.28
C PRO A 121 -25.81 9.70 -10.31
N ARG A 122 -26.42 9.29 -9.19
CA ARG A 122 -27.37 8.18 -9.21
C ARG A 122 -28.48 8.62 -10.17
N GLN A 123 -28.46 8.08 -11.39
CA GLN A 123 -29.58 8.18 -12.32
C GLN A 123 -30.79 7.61 -11.58
N ARG A 124 -31.59 8.49 -10.97
CA ARG A 124 -32.90 8.12 -10.44
C ARG A 124 -33.70 7.70 -11.66
N LYS A 125 -33.95 6.41 -11.80
CA LYS A 125 -34.97 5.92 -12.73
C LYS A 125 -36.25 6.68 -12.39
N ALA A 126 -36.65 7.62 -13.25
CA ALA A 126 -37.98 8.19 -13.21
C ALA A 126 -38.96 7.03 -13.39
N ARG A 127 -39.85 6.85 -12.42
CA ARG A 127 -41.04 6.01 -12.55
C ARG A 127 -42.18 6.88 -13.04
#